data_AF-A0A948YY58-F1
#
_entry.id   AF-A0A948YY58-F1
#
_cell.length_a   1.000
_cell.length_b   1.000
_cell.length_c   1.000
_cell.angle_alpha   90.00
_cell.angle_beta   90.00
_cell.angle_gamma   90.00
#
_symmetry.space_group_name_H-M   'P 1'
#
loop_
_entity.id
_entity.type
_entity.pdbx_description
1 polymer ?
#
loop_
_entity_poly.entity_id
_entity_poly.type
_entity_poly.pdbx_seq_one_letter_code
_entity_poly.pdbx_strand_id
1 'polypeptide(L)'
;MENEAAIQLGFFFGILVLVALGELLFPRRALTTSKTGRWLSNLGVVAVDTFTVRLLFPIIAVQVAGAAQEKGWGLLNVLNLPDGLSFLLAMLALDLIVYLQHVMFHAVPLLWRVHMMHHADLDIDVTTGLRFHPIEIVLSMLIKMTAIAALGPSVLTVIIFEIILNGTAMFNHGNLKLPLSLDRTLRFFVVTPDMHRVHHSVTISRFQIPSGAWCRSALGRRWCILSPFCCSSLVFEACHPMSRRARGGSGNHLAGT
;
A
#
# COMPACT_ATOMS: atom_id res chain seq x y z
N MET A 1 -9.08 22.00 14.73
CA MET A 1 -8.13 22.18 13.62
C MET A 1 -8.90 22.64 12.39
N GLU A 2 -8.96 23.94 12.13
CA GLU A 2 -9.84 24.48 11.08
C GLU A 2 -9.33 24.21 9.65
N ASN A 3 -8.09 23.73 9.49
CA ASN A 3 -7.43 23.57 8.19
C ASN A 3 -6.97 22.14 7.87
N GLU A 4 -7.45 21.13 8.59
CA GLU A 4 -7.05 19.72 8.40
C GLU A 4 -7.15 19.27 6.94
N ALA A 5 -8.32 19.46 6.32
CA ALA A 5 -8.57 19.05 4.94
C ALA A 5 -7.64 19.79 3.96
N ALA A 6 -7.39 21.08 4.18
CA ALA A 6 -6.48 21.87 3.36
C ALA A 6 -5.03 21.37 3.49
N ILE A 7 -4.60 21.00 4.69
CA ILE A 7 -3.27 20.42 4.94
C ILE A 7 -3.14 19.08 4.21
N GLN A 8 -4.09 18.16 4.42
CA GLN A 8 -4.05 16.85 3.78
C GLN A 8 -4.07 16.93 2.25
N LEU A 9 -4.94 17.76 1.67
CA LEU A 9 -4.98 17.99 0.23
C LEU A 9 -3.70 18.66 -0.28
N GLY A 10 -3.15 19.62 0.46
CA GLY A 10 -1.88 20.27 0.12
C GLY A 10 -0.73 19.27 0.02
N PHE A 11 -0.59 18.38 1.01
CA PHE A 11 0.39 17.30 0.96
C PHE A 11 0.10 16.29 -0.15
N PHE A 12 -1.16 15.89 -0.33
CA PHE A 12 -1.56 14.98 -1.41
C PHE A 12 -1.14 15.51 -2.78
N PHE A 13 -1.56 16.72 -3.14
CA PHE A 13 -1.24 17.31 -4.45
C PHE A 13 0.24 17.66 -4.56
N GLY A 14 0.87 18.13 -3.49
CA GLY A 14 2.30 18.42 -3.45
C GLY A 14 3.14 17.18 -3.74
N ILE A 15 2.83 16.04 -3.10
CA ILE A 15 3.56 14.79 -3.32
C ILE A 15 3.22 14.21 -4.70
N LEU A 16 1.96 14.25 -5.14
CA LEU A 16 1.55 13.82 -6.47
C LEU A 16 2.36 14.55 -7.56
N VAL A 17 2.45 15.88 -7.47
CA VAL A 17 3.24 16.71 -8.40
C VAL A 17 4.73 16.38 -8.28
N LEU A 18 5.27 16.27 -7.07
CA LEU A 18 6.68 15.97 -6.84
C LEU A 18 7.10 14.64 -7.48
N VAL A 19 6.33 13.57 -7.22
CA VAL A 19 6.60 12.25 -7.78
C VAL A 19 6.38 12.27 -9.29
N ALA A 20 5.31 12.87 -9.79
CA ALA A 20 5.05 12.97 -11.23
C ALA A 20 6.17 13.72 -11.99
N LEU A 21 6.70 14.80 -11.42
CA LEU A 21 7.87 15.51 -11.98
C LEU A 21 9.11 14.62 -11.95
N GLY A 22 9.33 13.89 -10.84
CA GLY A 22 10.41 12.91 -10.75
C GLY A 22 10.31 11.83 -11.84
N GLU A 23 9.11 11.37 -12.17
CA GLU A 23 8.89 10.36 -13.22
C GLU A 23 9.19 10.90 -14.61
N LEU A 24 8.94 12.20 -14.85
CA LEU A 24 9.28 12.86 -16.11
C LEU A 24 10.79 13.02 -16.27
N LEU A 25 11.49 13.38 -15.18
CA LEU A 25 12.93 13.63 -15.18
C LEU A 25 13.76 12.34 -15.17
N PHE A 26 13.30 11.32 -14.43
CA PHE A 26 14.05 10.08 -14.18
C PHE A 26 13.16 8.84 -14.33
N PRO A 27 12.59 8.57 -15.52
CA PRO A 27 11.71 7.43 -15.73
C PRO A 27 12.47 6.12 -15.57
N ARG A 28 11.87 5.15 -14.86
CA ARG A 28 12.44 3.80 -14.69
C ARG A 28 12.16 2.89 -15.86
N ARG A 29 10.98 2.98 -16.45
CA ARG A 29 10.57 2.25 -17.67
C ARG A 29 9.84 3.19 -18.62
N ALA A 30 9.96 2.91 -19.92
CA ALA A 30 9.07 3.52 -20.90
C ALA A 30 7.66 2.95 -20.71
N LEU A 31 6.65 3.81 -20.72
CA LEU A 31 5.25 3.38 -20.59
C LEU A 31 4.82 2.66 -21.87
N THR A 32 4.07 1.58 -21.73
CA THR A 32 3.52 0.81 -22.85
C THR A 32 2.10 1.25 -23.22
N THR A 33 1.46 2.01 -22.33
CA THR A 33 0.09 2.52 -22.48
C THR A 33 0.04 4.05 -22.31
N SER A 34 -1.08 4.66 -22.70
CA SER A 34 -1.26 6.12 -22.63
C SER A 34 -1.28 6.61 -21.17
N LYS A 35 -0.36 7.51 -20.83
CA LYS A 35 -0.30 8.17 -19.51
C LYS A 35 -1.61 8.89 -19.19
N THR A 36 -2.12 9.69 -20.13
CA THR A 36 -3.36 10.46 -19.94
C THR A 36 -4.57 9.55 -19.73
N GLY A 37 -4.67 8.44 -20.48
CA GLY A 37 -5.75 7.48 -20.32
C GLY A 37 -5.73 6.82 -18.94
N ARG A 38 -4.55 6.40 -18.48
CA ARG A 38 -4.36 5.81 -17.14
C ARG A 38 -4.66 6.81 -16.03
N TRP A 39 -4.16 8.04 -16.15
CA TRP A 39 -4.41 9.10 -15.16
C TRP A 39 -5.90 9.44 -15.06
N LEU A 40 -6.59 9.57 -16.19
CA LEU A 40 -8.03 9.84 -16.19
C LEU A 40 -8.80 8.69 -15.51
N SER A 41 -8.45 7.44 -15.80
CA SER A 41 -9.06 6.28 -15.16
C SER A 41 -8.77 6.23 -13.65
N ASN A 42 -7.50 6.37 -13.25
CA ASN A 42 -7.07 6.24 -11.86
C ASN A 42 -7.61 7.39 -10.99
N LEU A 43 -7.53 8.64 -11.47
CA LEU A 43 -8.08 9.79 -10.75
C LEU A 43 -9.62 9.81 -10.78
N GLY A 44 -10.25 9.26 -11.83
CA GLY A 44 -11.69 9.04 -11.87
C GLY A 44 -12.14 8.07 -10.77
N VAL A 45 -11.39 6.98 -10.56
CA VAL A 45 -11.63 6.05 -9.45
C VAL A 45 -11.45 6.74 -8.09
N VAL A 46 -10.41 7.55 -7.91
CA VAL A 46 -10.22 8.34 -6.66
C VAL A 46 -11.42 9.25 -6.37
N ALA A 47 -12.02 9.87 -7.40
CA ALA A 47 -13.21 10.68 -7.23
C ALA A 47 -14.41 9.84 -6.77
N VAL A 48 -14.61 8.66 -7.35
CA VAL A 48 -15.65 7.70 -6.94
C VAL A 48 -15.42 7.21 -5.51
N ASP A 49 -14.19 6.88 -5.15
CA ASP A 49 -13.82 6.44 -3.81
C ASP A 49 -14.08 7.53 -2.77
N THR A 50 -13.68 8.77 -3.08
CA THR A 50 -13.91 9.93 -2.22
C THR A 50 -15.40 10.17 -2.01
N PHE A 51 -16.19 10.12 -3.08
CA PHE A 51 -17.64 10.24 -3.00
C PHE A 51 -18.26 9.10 -2.17
N THR A 52 -17.82 7.87 -2.39
CA THR A 52 -18.31 6.67 -1.67
C THR A 52 -18.05 6.78 -0.18
N VAL A 53 -16.82 7.16 0.22
CA VAL A 53 -16.47 7.35 1.63
C VAL A 53 -17.30 8.46 2.26
N ARG A 54 -17.44 9.61 1.57
CA ARG A 54 -18.24 10.74 2.08
C ARG A 54 -19.73 10.42 2.20
N LEU A 55 -20.25 9.54 1.34
CA LEU A 55 -21.63 9.08 1.38
C LEU A 55 -21.87 8.09 2.53
N LEU A 56 -20.96 7.13 2.73
CA LEU A 56 -21.14 6.04 3.70
C LEU A 56 -20.72 6.41 5.12
N PHE A 57 -19.77 7.33 5.27
CA PHE A 57 -19.19 7.69 6.56
C PHE A 57 -19.42 9.18 6.88
N PRO A 58 -20.31 9.51 7.83
CA PRO A 58 -20.54 10.91 8.23
C PRO A 58 -19.36 11.49 9.03
N ILE A 59 -18.53 10.62 9.60
CA ILE A 59 -17.29 10.97 10.30
C ILE A 59 -16.12 10.28 9.61
N ILE A 60 -14.95 10.93 9.59
CA ILE A 60 -13.71 10.34 9.09
C ILE A 60 -12.75 10.06 10.24
N ALA A 61 -11.58 9.49 9.92
CA ALA A 61 -10.60 9.00 10.87
C ALA A 61 -10.20 10.04 11.92
N VAL A 62 -10.07 11.31 11.52
CA VAL A 62 -9.67 12.39 12.41
C VAL A 62 -10.77 12.75 13.42
N GLN A 63 -12.05 12.73 13.06
CA GLN A 63 -13.13 12.93 14.05
C GLN A 63 -13.23 11.76 15.03
N VAL A 64 -12.93 10.53 14.60
CA VAL A 64 -12.83 9.38 15.51
C VAL A 64 -11.72 9.59 16.53
N ALA A 65 -10.55 10.08 16.10
CA ALA A 65 -9.45 10.41 17.01
C ALA A 65 -9.83 11.52 17.99
N GLY A 66 -10.47 12.60 17.51
CA GLY A 66 -10.96 13.68 18.36
C GLY A 66 -11.95 13.21 19.42
N ALA A 67 -12.94 12.42 19.00
CA ALA A 67 -13.91 11.83 19.92
C ALA A 67 -13.27 10.86 20.93
N ALA A 68 -12.25 10.09 20.51
CA ALA A 68 -11.51 9.20 21.40
C ALA A 68 -10.72 9.99 22.45
N GLN A 69 -10.08 11.10 22.06
CA GLN A 69 -9.38 11.98 23.00
C GLN A 69 -10.33 12.66 23.98
N GLU A 70 -11.43 13.24 23.49
CA GLU A 70 -12.42 13.93 24.34
C GLU A 70 -13.06 13.01 25.37
N LYS A 71 -13.32 11.75 24.98
CA LYS A 71 -13.96 10.75 25.86
C LYS A 71 -12.96 9.89 26.62
N GLY A 72 -11.66 10.06 26.40
CA GLY A 72 -10.60 9.22 27.00
C GLY A 72 -10.65 7.75 26.57
N TRP A 73 -11.18 7.45 25.38
CA TRP A 73 -11.25 6.09 24.83
C TRP A 73 -9.95 5.68 24.16
N GLY A 74 -9.66 4.39 24.17
CA GLY A 74 -8.51 3.81 23.48
C GLY A 74 -7.27 3.65 24.36
N LEU A 75 -6.47 2.64 24.04
CA LEU A 75 -5.36 2.15 24.87
C LEU A 75 -4.38 3.26 25.29
N LEU A 76 -3.99 4.13 24.36
CA LEU A 76 -2.98 5.16 24.60
C LEU A 76 -3.49 6.28 25.52
N ASN A 77 -4.79 6.59 25.46
CA ASN A 77 -5.42 7.55 26.38
C ASN A 77 -5.55 6.99 27.80
N VAL A 78 -5.73 5.66 27.94
CA VAL A 78 -5.80 5.00 29.26
C VAL A 78 -4.43 4.85 29.91
N LEU A 79 -3.39 4.56 29.12
CA LEU A 79 -2.03 4.33 29.64
C LEU A 79 -1.29 5.61 30.07
N ASN A 80 -1.80 6.79 29.69
CA ASN A 80 -1.23 8.11 30.02
C ASN A 80 0.30 8.18 29.80
N LEU A 81 0.75 7.71 28.63
CA LEU A 81 2.16 7.68 28.25
C LEU A 81 2.65 9.10 27.87
N PRO A 82 3.97 9.37 27.95
CA PRO A 82 4.52 10.61 27.40
C PRO A 82 4.17 10.77 25.91
N ASP A 83 3.84 11.98 25.48
CA ASP A 83 3.33 12.27 24.13
C ASP A 83 4.19 11.69 23.01
N GLY A 84 5.52 11.81 23.12
CA GLY A 84 6.45 11.25 22.13
C GLY A 84 6.41 9.73 22.02
N LEU A 85 6.22 9.03 23.15
CA LEU A 85 6.08 7.57 23.16
C LEU A 85 4.71 7.15 22.62
N SER A 86 3.65 7.86 23.01
CA SER A 86 2.29 7.64 22.49
C SER A 86 2.23 7.81 20.97
N PHE A 87 2.82 8.89 20.44
CA PHE A 87 2.98 9.13 19.00
C PHE A 87 3.71 7.99 18.30
N LEU A 88 4.87 7.57 18.82
CA LEU A 88 5.67 6.51 18.21
C LEU A 88 4.92 5.17 18.21
N LEU A 89 4.30 4.79 19.33
CA LEU A 89 3.52 3.55 19.42
C LEU A 89 2.31 3.56 18.49
N ALA A 90 1.59 4.68 18.41
CA ALA A 90 0.47 4.85 17.49
C ALA A 90 0.92 4.72 16.02
N MET A 91 1.99 5.41 15.62
CA MET A 91 2.54 5.34 14.27
C MET A 91 2.90 3.90 13.88
N LEU A 92 3.64 3.19 14.75
CA LEU A 92 4.03 1.80 14.50
C LEU A 92 2.84 0.84 14.49
N ALA A 93 1.87 1.02 15.39
CA ALA A 93 0.70 0.16 15.46
C ALA A 93 -0.24 0.35 14.26
N LEU A 94 -0.51 1.59 13.85
CA LEU A 94 -1.33 1.88 12.69
C LEU A 94 -0.67 1.40 11.40
N ASP A 95 0.64 1.59 11.25
CA ASP A 95 1.41 1.09 10.11
C ASP A 95 1.39 -0.45 10.05
N LEU A 96 1.60 -1.12 11.19
CA LEU A 96 1.47 -2.58 11.29
C LEU A 96 0.06 -3.06 10.91
N ILE A 97 -0.99 -2.36 11.33
CA ILE A 97 -2.38 -2.71 10.99
C ILE A 97 -2.64 -2.56 9.49
N VAL A 98 -2.16 -1.48 8.87
CA VAL A 98 -2.28 -1.29 7.41
C VAL A 98 -1.47 -2.33 6.64
N TYR A 99 -0.28 -2.69 7.14
CA TYR A 99 0.49 -3.80 6.59
C TYR A 99 -0.28 -5.12 6.66
N LEU A 100 -0.81 -5.49 7.84
CA LEU A 100 -1.57 -6.72 8.01
C LEU A 100 -2.84 -6.72 7.15
N GLN A 101 -3.49 -5.58 7.02
CA GLN A 101 -4.61 -5.39 6.10
C GLN A 101 -4.18 -5.73 4.67
N HIS A 102 -3.07 -5.16 4.18
CA HIS A 102 -2.58 -5.43 2.83
C HIS A 102 -2.25 -6.92 2.62
N VAL A 103 -1.59 -7.56 3.58
CA VAL A 103 -1.36 -9.02 3.57
C VAL A 103 -2.68 -9.79 3.48
N MET A 104 -3.70 -9.38 4.24
CA MET A 104 -5.03 -10.00 4.22
C MET A 104 -5.71 -9.86 2.85
N PHE A 105 -5.59 -8.70 2.20
CA PHE A 105 -6.08 -8.48 0.84
C PHE A 105 -5.41 -9.39 -0.20
N HIS A 106 -4.15 -9.77 0.02
CA HIS A 106 -3.47 -10.75 -0.82
C HIS A 106 -3.77 -12.22 -0.46
N ALA A 107 -3.96 -12.52 0.82
CA ALA A 107 -4.09 -13.89 1.31
C ALA A 107 -5.52 -14.45 1.19
N VAL A 108 -6.55 -13.61 1.36
CA VAL A 108 -7.95 -14.06 1.36
C VAL A 108 -8.51 -13.95 -0.07
N PRO A 109 -8.98 -15.05 -0.69
CA PRO A 109 -9.39 -15.04 -2.11
C PRO A 109 -10.47 -14.01 -2.47
N LEU A 110 -11.41 -13.75 -1.56
CA LEU A 110 -12.45 -12.74 -1.79
C LEU A 110 -11.88 -11.32 -1.76
N LEU A 111 -10.98 -11.04 -0.82
CA LEU A 111 -10.33 -9.73 -0.71
C LEU A 111 -9.33 -9.51 -1.85
N TRP A 112 -8.69 -10.58 -2.33
CA TRP A 112 -7.85 -10.50 -3.52
C TRP A 112 -8.62 -10.05 -4.76
N ARG A 113 -9.88 -10.48 -4.93
CA ARG A 113 -10.70 -10.05 -6.08
C ARG A 113 -10.98 -8.55 -6.10
N VAL A 114 -11.02 -7.88 -4.95
CA VAL A 114 -11.14 -6.42 -4.91
C VAL A 114 -9.77 -5.77 -5.09
N HIS A 115 -8.74 -6.32 -4.44
CA HIS A 115 -7.38 -5.78 -4.49
C HIS A 115 -6.68 -5.99 -5.84
N MET A 116 -7.08 -6.99 -6.63
CA MET A 116 -6.50 -7.21 -7.96
C MET A 116 -6.75 -6.04 -8.91
N MET A 117 -7.75 -5.18 -8.66
CA MET A 117 -7.94 -3.94 -9.44
C MET A 117 -6.71 -3.03 -9.35
N HIS A 118 -6.10 -2.95 -8.16
CA HIS A 118 -4.87 -2.22 -7.94
C HIS A 118 -3.70 -2.82 -8.74
N HIS A 119 -3.58 -4.15 -8.73
CA HIS A 119 -2.54 -4.91 -9.44
C HIS A 119 -2.75 -5.05 -10.95
N ALA A 120 -3.94 -4.72 -11.45
CA ALA A 120 -4.29 -4.86 -12.86
C ALA A 120 -3.82 -3.69 -13.72
N ASP A 121 -2.96 -2.80 -13.20
CA ASP A 121 -2.43 -1.68 -13.98
C ASP A 121 -1.28 -2.17 -14.88
N LEU A 122 -1.34 -1.84 -16.16
CA LEU A 122 -0.39 -2.39 -17.16
C LEU A 122 0.99 -1.75 -17.07
N ASP A 123 1.03 -0.49 -16.64
CA ASP A 123 2.25 0.22 -16.27
C ASP A 123 2.07 0.74 -14.83
N ILE A 124 3.18 0.99 -14.14
CA ILE A 124 3.19 1.50 -12.77
C ILE A 124 3.66 2.95 -12.81
N ASP A 125 2.86 3.85 -12.26
CA ASP A 125 3.23 5.24 -11.96
C ASP A 125 2.54 5.74 -10.68
N VAL A 126 2.79 7.00 -10.32
CA VAL A 126 2.27 7.65 -9.10
C VAL A 126 0.77 7.46 -8.92
N THR A 127 -0.01 7.42 -10.01
CA THR A 127 -1.46 7.26 -9.95
C THR A 127 -1.92 5.83 -9.71
N THR A 128 -1.08 4.83 -10.02
CA THR A 128 -1.33 3.42 -9.65
C THR A 128 -1.46 3.29 -8.14
N GLY A 129 -0.67 4.05 -7.38
CA GLY A 129 -0.71 4.07 -5.92
C GLY A 129 -2.00 4.64 -5.32
N LEU A 130 -2.91 5.16 -6.15
CA LEU A 130 -4.21 5.71 -5.77
C LEU A 130 -5.39 4.90 -6.32
N ARG A 131 -5.11 3.88 -7.14
CA ARG A 131 -6.12 3.08 -7.81
C ARG A 131 -6.53 1.90 -6.93
N PHE A 132 -7.61 2.05 -6.19
CA PHE A 132 -8.20 1.00 -5.37
C PHE A 132 -9.66 0.74 -5.76
N HIS A 133 -10.18 -0.43 -5.41
CA HIS A 133 -11.60 -0.69 -5.60
C HIS A 133 -12.41 0.04 -4.50
N PRO A 134 -13.60 0.62 -4.78
CA PRO A 134 -14.38 1.33 -3.75
C PRO A 134 -14.68 0.48 -2.50
N ILE A 135 -14.98 -0.81 -2.68
CA ILE A 135 -15.14 -1.78 -1.57
C ILE A 135 -13.88 -1.88 -0.71
N GLU A 136 -12.69 -1.91 -1.33
CA GLU A 136 -11.42 -1.95 -0.60
C GLU A 136 -11.21 -0.68 0.21
N ILE A 137 -11.54 0.50 -0.34
CA ILE A 137 -11.46 1.76 0.39
C ILE A 137 -12.43 1.80 1.58
N VAL A 138 -13.66 1.31 1.42
CA VAL A 138 -14.65 1.23 2.52
C VAL A 138 -14.16 0.30 3.63
N LEU A 139 -13.67 -0.89 3.28
CA LEU A 139 -13.10 -1.84 4.24
C LEU A 139 -11.87 -1.26 4.95
N SER A 140 -10.98 -0.60 4.21
CA SER A 140 -9.79 0.06 4.74
C SER A 140 -10.16 1.16 5.73
N MET A 141 -11.19 1.95 5.41
CA MET A 141 -11.68 3.00 6.29
C MET A 141 -12.26 2.43 7.59
N LEU A 142 -13.03 1.34 7.52
CA LEU A 142 -13.56 0.66 8.70
C LEU A 142 -12.45 0.13 9.61
N ILE A 143 -11.46 -0.57 9.04
CA ILE A 143 -10.32 -1.11 9.78
C ILE A 143 -9.55 0.04 10.45
N LYS A 144 -9.24 1.10 9.69
CA LYS A 144 -8.51 2.27 10.20
C LYS A 144 -9.26 2.99 11.31
N MET A 145 -10.56 3.27 11.14
CA MET A 145 -11.37 3.91 12.18
C MET A 145 -11.47 3.05 13.44
N THR A 146 -11.62 1.73 13.29
CA THR A 146 -11.66 0.78 14.41
C THR A 146 -10.33 0.77 15.15
N ALA A 147 -9.21 0.74 14.43
CA ALA A 147 -7.87 0.83 14.99
C ALA A 147 -7.64 2.14 15.74
N ILE A 148 -8.06 3.27 15.17
CA ILE A 148 -7.96 4.59 15.81
C ILE A 148 -8.81 4.64 17.08
N ALA A 149 -10.04 4.12 17.06
CA ALA A 149 -10.88 4.08 18.25
C ALA A 149 -10.29 3.18 19.34
N ALA A 150 -9.71 2.03 18.98
CA ALA A 150 -9.11 1.09 19.91
C ALA A 150 -7.77 1.58 20.49
N LEU A 151 -6.95 2.25 19.69
CA LEU A 151 -5.66 2.79 20.12
C LEU A 151 -5.80 4.12 20.83
N GLY A 152 -6.73 4.98 20.42
CA GLY A 152 -6.89 6.35 20.92
C GLY A 152 -5.69 7.27 20.63
N PRO A 153 -5.11 7.29 19.41
CA PRO A 153 -4.01 8.19 19.10
C PRO A 153 -4.47 9.65 19.08
N SER A 154 -3.53 10.58 19.21
CA SER A 154 -3.87 12.00 19.08
C SER A 154 -4.31 12.34 17.66
N VAL A 155 -5.20 13.34 17.54
CA VAL A 155 -5.64 13.88 16.26
C VAL A 155 -4.47 14.23 15.33
N LEU A 156 -3.43 14.87 15.86
CA LEU A 156 -2.22 15.20 15.12
C LEU A 156 -1.49 13.95 14.61
N THR A 157 -1.42 12.89 15.42
CA THR A 157 -0.80 11.62 15.02
C THR A 157 -1.54 11.00 13.83
N VAL A 158 -2.88 11.03 13.83
CA VAL A 158 -3.68 10.50 12.72
C VAL A 158 -3.45 11.28 11.43
N ILE A 159 -3.41 12.62 11.48
CA ILE A 159 -3.10 13.42 10.28
C ILE A 159 -1.71 13.08 9.73
N ILE A 160 -0.70 13.05 10.60
CA ILE A 160 0.69 12.75 10.19
C ILE A 160 0.75 11.34 9.58
N PHE A 161 0.08 10.37 10.21
CA PHE A 161 -0.01 9.01 9.69
C PHE A 161 -0.67 8.97 8.31
N GLU A 162 -1.80 9.66 8.10
CA GLU A 162 -2.49 9.68 6.81
C GLU A 162 -1.65 10.33 5.71
N ILE A 163 -0.94 11.42 6.02
CA ILE A 163 -0.02 12.08 5.09
C ILE A 163 1.13 11.14 4.71
N ILE A 164 1.76 10.48 5.69
CA ILE A 164 2.86 9.54 5.45
C ILE A 164 2.38 8.33 4.66
N LEU A 165 1.25 7.75 5.03
CA LEU A 165 0.66 6.59 4.34
C LEU A 165 0.37 6.91 2.88
N ASN A 166 -0.30 8.04 2.61
CA ASN A 166 -0.63 8.43 1.24
C ASN A 166 0.63 8.81 0.44
N GLY A 167 1.56 9.53 1.06
CA GLY A 167 2.82 9.92 0.43
C GLY A 167 3.71 8.73 0.07
N THR A 168 3.83 7.77 0.98
CA THR A 168 4.58 6.53 0.73
C THR A 168 3.89 5.67 -0.31
N ALA A 169 2.55 5.56 -0.32
CA ALA A 169 1.83 4.87 -1.40
C ALA A 169 2.16 5.47 -2.78
N MET A 170 2.11 6.80 -2.94
CA MET A 170 2.47 7.47 -4.20
C MET A 170 3.94 7.28 -4.57
N PHE A 171 4.85 7.38 -3.60
CA PHE A 171 6.28 7.17 -3.83
C PHE A 171 6.58 5.73 -4.26
N ASN A 172 6.06 4.73 -3.55
CA ASN A 172 6.32 3.31 -3.80
C ASN A 172 5.83 2.87 -5.18
N HIS A 173 4.79 3.52 -5.72
CA HIS A 173 4.26 3.24 -7.06
C HIS A 173 4.86 4.14 -8.15
N GLY A 174 5.71 5.10 -7.81
CA GLY A 174 6.27 5.99 -8.82
C GLY A 174 7.06 5.22 -9.90
N ASN A 175 6.98 5.64 -11.16
CA ASN A 175 7.88 5.19 -12.23
C ASN A 175 9.27 5.82 -12.10
N LEU A 176 9.82 5.89 -10.89
CA LEU A 176 11.04 6.59 -10.55
C LEU A 176 12.26 5.68 -10.63
N LYS A 177 13.29 6.14 -11.34
CA LYS A 177 14.61 5.51 -11.37
C LYS A 177 15.50 6.14 -10.29
N LEU A 178 15.56 5.50 -9.13
CA LEU A 178 16.52 5.87 -8.11
C LEU A 178 17.94 5.39 -8.48
N PRO A 179 18.99 6.18 -8.21
CA PRO A 179 20.36 5.69 -8.27
C PRO A 179 20.54 4.45 -7.38
N LEU A 180 21.27 3.43 -7.86
CA LEU A 180 21.38 2.15 -7.15
C LEU A 180 21.98 2.27 -5.74
N SER A 181 22.90 3.21 -5.53
CA SER A 181 23.48 3.48 -4.21
C SER A 181 22.44 4.05 -3.25
N LEU A 182 21.63 5.00 -3.72
CA LEU A 182 20.55 5.59 -2.94
C LEU A 182 19.48 4.56 -2.61
N ASP A 183 19.00 3.83 -3.62
CA ASP A 183 18.01 2.78 -3.45
C ASP A 183 18.49 1.67 -2.51
N ARG A 184 19.78 1.30 -2.51
CA ARG A 184 20.37 0.33 -1.58
C ARG A 184 20.27 0.79 -0.12
N THR A 185 20.42 2.07 0.16
CA THR A 185 20.33 2.61 1.52
C THR A 185 18.87 2.88 1.92
N LEU A 186 18.06 3.46 1.01
CA LEU A 186 16.67 3.81 1.31
C LEU A 186 15.80 2.58 1.60
N ARG A 187 16.04 1.45 0.92
CA ARG A 187 15.27 0.20 1.11
C ARG A 187 15.34 -0.40 2.51
N PHE A 188 16.24 0.08 3.38
CA PHE A 188 16.25 -0.33 4.79
C PHE A 188 15.17 0.38 5.62
N PHE A 189 14.74 1.57 5.18
CA PHE A 189 13.86 2.45 5.95
C PHE A 189 12.45 2.53 5.35
N VAL A 190 12.34 2.52 4.02
CA VAL A 190 11.08 2.65 3.29
C VAL A 190 11.02 1.65 2.15
N VAL A 191 9.82 1.24 1.75
CA VAL A 191 9.64 0.55 0.47
C VAL A 191 10.06 1.50 -0.66
N THR A 192 10.94 1.06 -1.55
CA THR A 192 11.32 1.86 -2.73
C THR A 192 10.48 1.50 -3.95
N PRO A 193 10.42 2.37 -4.99
CA PRO A 193 9.74 2.05 -6.25
C PRO A 193 10.20 0.73 -6.87
N ASP A 194 11.51 0.45 -6.81
CA ASP A 194 12.07 -0.78 -7.35
C ASP A 194 11.73 -2.01 -6.49
N MET A 195 11.55 -1.87 -5.17
CA MET A 195 11.05 -2.95 -4.31
C MET A 195 9.58 -3.25 -4.61
N HIS A 196 8.74 -2.21 -4.63
CA HIS A 196 7.29 -2.39 -4.79
C HIS A 196 6.91 -2.87 -6.19
N ARG A 197 7.68 -2.51 -7.22
CA ARG A 197 7.47 -3.04 -8.58
C ARG A 197 7.60 -4.57 -8.66
N VAL A 198 8.41 -5.20 -7.81
CA VAL A 198 8.51 -6.67 -7.77
C VAL A 198 7.20 -7.27 -7.30
N HIS A 199 6.55 -6.65 -6.33
CA HIS A 199 5.26 -7.08 -5.80
C HIS A 199 4.15 -7.02 -6.86
N HIS A 200 4.13 -5.98 -7.70
CA HIS A 200 3.21 -5.87 -8.85
C HIS A 200 3.60 -6.72 -10.07
N SER A 201 4.68 -7.49 -10.00
CA SER A 201 5.16 -8.25 -11.16
C SER A 201 4.43 -9.59 -11.33
N VAL A 202 4.01 -9.89 -12.56
CA VAL A 202 3.37 -11.17 -12.93
C VAL A 202 4.33 -12.36 -12.96
N THR A 203 5.65 -12.14 -12.96
CA THR A 203 6.68 -13.20 -13.04
C THR A 203 7.61 -13.16 -11.85
N ILE A 204 7.37 -14.03 -10.87
CA ILE A 204 8.18 -14.16 -9.65
C ILE A 204 9.59 -14.71 -9.94
N SER A 205 9.80 -15.40 -11.08
CA SER A 205 10.99 -16.24 -11.33
C SER A 205 12.21 -15.57 -11.97
N ARG A 206 12.19 -14.26 -12.30
CA ARG A 206 13.33 -13.60 -12.98
C ARG A 206 13.64 -12.18 -12.49
N PHE A 207 13.84 -11.98 -11.18
CA PHE A 207 14.51 -10.77 -10.71
C PHE A 207 15.67 -11.08 -9.76
N GLN A 208 16.80 -11.41 -10.36
CA GLN A 208 18.11 -11.30 -9.73
C GLN A 208 18.55 -9.85 -9.84
N ILE A 209 18.13 -9.02 -8.88
CA ILE A 209 18.81 -7.74 -8.65
C ILE A 209 20.29 -8.08 -8.46
N PRO A 210 21.25 -7.37 -9.09
CA PRO A 210 22.69 -7.62 -8.90
C PRO A 210 23.21 -7.44 -7.45
N SER A 211 22.32 -7.20 -6.49
CA SER A 211 22.56 -7.16 -5.04
C SER A 211 21.72 -8.18 -4.25
N GLY A 212 21.15 -9.20 -4.91
CA GLY A 212 20.27 -10.24 -4.32
C GLY A 212 20.90 -11.14 -3.26
N ALA A 213 22.11 -10.85 -2.78
CA ALA A 213 22.70 -11.53 -1.63
C ALA A 213 21.94 -11.21 -0.33
N TRP A 214 21.40 -10.00 -0.19
CA TRP A 214 20.75 -9.58 1.06
C TRP A 214 19.38 -10.24 1.25
N CYS A 215 18.51 -10.19 0.23
CA CYS A 215 17.19 -10.85 0.27
C CYS A 215 17.27 -12.39 0.41
N ARG A 216 18.37 -13.00 -0.06
CA ARG A 216 18.63 -14.44 0.09
C ARG A 216 19.29 -14.82 1.43
N SER A 217 19.81 -13.85 2.18
CA SER A 217 20.40 -14.11 3.49
C SER A 217 19.30 -14.40 4.53
N ALA A 218 19.60 -15.23 5.53
CA ALA A 218 18.70 -15.44 6.66
C ALA A 218 18.36 -14.14 7.41
N LEU A 219 19.23 -13.12 7.33
CA LEU A 219 18.95 -11.78 7.83
C LEU A 219 17.95 -11.02 6.94
N GLY A 220 18.08 -11.02 5.61
CA GLY A 220 17.11 -10.33 4.74
C GLY A 220 15.70 -10.92 4.81
N ARG A 221 15.58 -12.25 4.95
CA ARG A 221 14.30 -12.91 5.25
C ARG A 221 13.73 -12.53 6.61
N ARG A 222 14.59 -12.30 7.62
CA ARG A 222 14.17 -11.83 8.96
C ARG A 222 13.84 -10.33 8.99
N TRP A 223 14.49 -9.51 8.18
CA TRP A 223 14.24 -8.07 8.12
C TRP A 223 12.95 -7.70 7.38
N CYS A 224 12.51 -8.52 6.41
CA CYS A 224 11.14 -8.42 5.87
C CYS A 224 10.07 -8.59 6.95
N ILE A 225 10.36 -9.24 8.07
CA ILE A 225 9.39 -9.48 9.16
C ILE A 225 9.40 -8.34 10.19
N LEU A 226 10.42 -7.48 10.22
CA LEU A 226 10.72 -6.59 11.37
C LEU A 226 10.62 -5.09 11.09
N SER A 227 10.48 -4.64 9.84
CA SER A 227 10.26 -3.21 9.55
C SER A 227 8.79 -2.99 9.21
N PRO A 228 8.00 -2.33 10.07
CA PRO A 228 6.57 -2.13 9.84
C PRO A 228 6.33 -1.35 8.54
N PHE A 229 7.25 -0.44 8.17
CA PHE A 229 7.18 0.36 6.95
C PHE A 229 7.63 -0.36 5.66
N CYS A 230 8.13 -1.60 5.73
CA CYS A 230 8.89 -2.20 4.62
C CYS A 230 8.34 -3.52 4.07
N CYS A 231 7.15 -3.94 4.50
CA CYS A 231 6.66 -5.27 4.17
C CYS A 231 5.48 -5.27 3.19
N SER A 232 5.65 -4.79 1.96
CA SER A 232 4.73 -5.16 0.85
C SER A 232 5.27 -6.32 0.01
N SER A 233 6.40 -6.94 0.39
CA SER A 233 7.11 -7.91 -0.45
C SER A 233 7.13 -9.35 0.07
N LEU A 234 6.50 -9.67 1.21
CA LEU A 234 6.28 -11.06 1.57
C LEU A 234 5.21 -11.65 0.65
N VAL A 235 5.66 -12.10 -0.52
CA VAL A 235 5.04 -13.17 -1.30
C VAL A 235 4.98 -14.38 -0.38
N PHE A 236 3.95 -14.42 0.46
CA PHE A 236 3.55 -15.63 1.14
C PHE A 236 3.27 -16.67 0.07
N GLU A 237 3.71 -17.90 0.31
CA GLU A 237 3.41 -19.14 -0.42
C GLU A 237 1.89 -19.43 -0.49
N ALA A 238 1.08 -18.49 -0.95
CA ALA A 238 -0.37 -18.58 -1.10
C ALA A 238 -0.81 -18.61 -2.57
N CYS A 239 0.11 -18.55 -3.53
CA CYS A 239 -0.16 -18.98 -4.90
C CYS A 239 0.05 -20.50 -5.02
N HIS A 240 -0.77 -21.28 -4.32
CA HIS A 240 -0.97 -22.68 -4.66
C HIS A 240 -1.53 -22.73 -6.09
N PRO A 241 -1.00 -23.58 -6.99
CA PRO A 241 -1.35 -23.55 -8.39
C PRO A 241 -2.76 -24.12 -8.61
N MET A 242 -3.78 -23.26 -8.61
CA MET A 242 -5.12 -23.63 -9.10
C MET A 242 -5.18 -23.81 -10.62
N SER A 243 -4.05 -23.79 -11.34
CA SER A 243 -3.99 -24.05 -12.78
C SER A 243 -3.53 -25.46 -13.18
N ARG A 244 -3.25 -26.37 -12.23
CA ARG A 244 -2.97 -27.79 -12.55
C ARG A 244 -4.22 -28.68 -12.46
N ARG A 245 -5.31 -28.30 -13.13
CA ARG A 245 -6.44 -29.21 -13.42
C ARG A 245 -7.15 -28.81 -14.71
N ALA A 246 -6.40 -28.83 -15.81
CA ALA A 246 -6.98 -28.98 -17.14
C ALA A 246 -6.04 -29.81 -18.01
N ARG A 247 -6.34 -31.12 -18.08
CA ARG A 247 -5.99 -32.07 -19.15
C ARG A 247 -4.53 -32.57 -19.21
N GLY A 248 -4.14 -33.31 -18.19
CA GLY A 248 -3.32 -34.52 -18.36
C GLY A 248 -4.23 -35.74 -18.20
N GLY A 249 -4.71 -36.30 -19.31
CA GLY A 249 -5.51 -37.52 -19.36
C GLY A 249 -4.85 -38.51 -20.31
N SER A 250 -4.28 -39.56 -19.73
CA SER A 250 -3.74 -40.77 -20.36
C SER A 250 -4.81 -41.50 -21.20
N GLY A 251 -4.40 -42.13 -22.32
CA GLY A 251 -5.25 -43.08 -23.03
C GLY A 251 -4.70 -43.51 -24.40
N ASN A 252 -3.83 -44.51 -24.40
CA ASN A 252 -3.49 -45.34 -25.57
C ASN A 252 -4.75 -46.03 -26.10
N HIS A 253 -5.02 -45.98 -27.43
CA HIS A 253 -5.65 -47.08 -28.18
C HIS A 253 -5.55 -46.88 -29.72
N LEU A 254 -4.77 -47.78 -30.35
CA LEU A 254 -5.06 -48.58 -31.57
C LEU A 254 -5.50 -47.93 -32.91
N ALA A 255 -4.61 -48.14 -33.90
CA ALA A 255 -4.82 -48.80 -35.22
C ALA A 255 -5.75 -48.24 -36.33
N GLY A 256 -5.21 -48.30 -37.57
CA GLY A 256 -5.87 -48.19 -38.88
C GLY A 256 -5.60 -46.84 -39.54
N THR A 257 -4.91 -46.69 -40.66
CA THR A 257 -4.57 -47.56 -41.82
C THR A 257 -3.28 -47.06 -42.46
#